data_AF-A0A920UFM1-F1
#
_entry.id   AF-A0A920UFM1-F1
#
_cell.length_a   1.000
_cell.length_b   1.000
_cell.length_c   1.000
_cell.angle_alpha   90.00
_cell.angle_beta   90.00
_cell.angle_gamma   90.00
#
_symmetry.space_group_name_H-M   'P 1'
#
loop_
_entity.id
_entity.type
_entity.pdbx_description
1 polymer ?
#
loop_
_entity_poly.entity_id
_entity_poly.type
_entity_poly.pdbx_seq_one_letter_code
_entity_poly.pdbx_strand_id
1 'polypeptide(L)'
;MPDAQRLKYPAAVLPAARAHPLARLTTAAIEHLEWTKPDNVEALQTRARHEVSQMERGLVVLEIITGIAPLLGLVGTVFGLIEIFGEMTSDQVDTAKFASGISLGL
;
A
#
# COMPACT_ATOMS: atom_id res chain seq x y z
N MET A 1 28.59 -42.28 -21.78
CA MET A 1 27.48 -41.31 -21.96
C MET A 1 26.23 -41.91 -21.35
N PRO A 2 25.41 -41.19 -20.56
CA PRO A 2 25.67 -39.94 -19.85
C PRO A 2 25.19 -39.95 -18.37
N ASP A 3 25.98 -39.36 -17.48
CA ASP A 3 25.63 -39.11 -16.07
C ASP A 3 25.00 -37.70 -15.95
N ALA A 4 23.82 -37.52 -16.54
CA ALA A 4 23.09 -36.25 -16.58
C ALA A 4 22.23 -35.99 -15.33
N GLN A 5 22.34 -36.83 -14.29
CA GLN A 5 21.38 -36.88 -13.19
C GLN A 5 21.76 -36.05 -11.95
N ARG A 6 22.72 -35.11 -12.07
CA ARG A 6 23.21 -34.31 -10.93
C ARG A 6 23.30 -32.80 -11.19
N LEU A 7 22.34 -32.22 -11.91
CA LEU A 7 21.95 -30.84 -11.63
C LEU A 7 20.76 -30.82 -10.67
N LYS A 8 21.01 -31.44 -9.52
CA LYS A 8 20.28 -31.26 -8.28
C LYS A 8 20.61 -29.85 -7.81
N TYR A 9 20.01 -28.83 -8.42
CA TYR A 9 20.10 -27.46 -7.93
C TYR A 9 19.55 -27.49 -6.51
N PRO A 10 20.39 -27.40 -5.47
CA PRO A 10 19.91 -27.45 -4.11
C PRO A 10 19.00 -26.24 -3.94
N ALA A 11 17.88 -26.41 -3.25
CA ALA A 11 16.94 -25.36 -2.81
C ALA A 11 17.59 -24.29 -1.88
N ALA A 12 18.90 -24.10 -1.99
CA ALA A 12 19.82 -23.34 -1.16
C ALA A 12 20.54 -22.21 -1.93
N VAL A 13 20.26 -21.97 -3.22
CA VAL A 13 20.97 -20.91 -3.96
C VAL A 13 20.60 -19.50 -3.47
N LEU A 14 19.45 -19.29 -2.81
CA LEU A 14 19.11 -17.96 -2.25
C LEU A 14 18.28 -18.02 -0.94
N PRO A 15 18.86 -18.44 0.20
CA PRO A 15 18.14 -18.48 1.47
C PRO A 15 17.69 -17.09 1.92
N ALA A 16 18.50 -16.06 1.62
CA ALA A 16 18.23 -14.66 1.94
C ALA A 16 17.24 -13.98 0.97
N ALA A 17 17.02 -14.53 -0.23
CA ALA A 17 16.18 -13.87 -1.24
C ALA A 17 14.70 -14.30 -1.16
N ARG A 18 14.33 -15.29 -0.34
CA ARG A 18 12.91 -15.68 -0.14
C ARG A 18 12.01 -14.54 0.34
N ALA A 19 12.58 -13.48 0.92
CA ALA A 19 11.85 -12.29 1.32
C ALA A 19 11.34 -11.45 0.13
N HIS A 20 12.05 -11.46 -1.01
CA HIS A 20 11.75 -10.58 -2.13
C HIS A 20 10.85 -11.25 -3.19
N PRO A 21 9.76 -10.61 -3.63
CA PRO A 21 8.87 -11.08 -4.70
C PRO A 21 9.58 -11.68 -5.92
N LEU A 22 10.53 -10.91 -6.49
CA LEU A 22 11.27 -11.33 -7.68
C LEU A 22 12.10 -12.60 -7.46
N ALA A 23 12.68 -12.76 -6.27
CA ALA A 23 13.48 -13.93 -5.97
C ALA A 23 12.63 -15.19 -5.74
N ARG A 24 11.38 -15.04 -5.25
CA ARG A 24 10.42 -16.15 -5.24
C ARG A 24 10.00 -16.55 -6.66
N LEU A 25 9.85 -15.59 -7.57
CA LEU A 25 9.52 -15.85 -8.97
C LEU A 25 10.68 -16.54 -9.72
N THR A 26 11.90 -16.05 -9.57
CA THR A 26 13.07 -16.68 -10.21
C THR A 26 13.32 -18.09 -9.65
N THR A 27 13.13 -18.29 -8.35
CA THR A 27 13.21 -19.63 -7.74
C THR A 27 12.14 -20.56 -8.31
N ALA A 28 10.88 -20.11 -8.42
CA ALA A 28 9.81 -20.91 -9.00
C ALA A 28 10.05 -21.27 -10.48
N ALA A 29 10.67 -20.38 -11.25
CA ALA A 29 11.05 -20.66 -12.64
C ALA A 29 12.18 -21.69 -12.74
N ILE A 30 13.17 -21.60 -11.84
CA ILE A 30 14.31 -22.54 -11.77
C ILE A 30 13.86 -23.93 -11.29
N GLU A 31 12.95 -24.00 -10.32
CA GLU A 31 12.40 -25.27 -9.80
C GLU A 31 11.62 -26.06 -10.87
N HIS A 32 11.10 -25.40 -11.90
CA HIS A 32 10.32 -26.03 -12.98
C HIS A 32 11.02 -25.98 -14.34
N LEU A 33 12.37 -25.96 -14.38
CA LEU A 33 13.14 -25.94 -15.64
C LEU A 33 12.91 -27.15 -16.54
N GLU A 34 12.46 -28.25 -15.96
CA GLU A 34 12.11 -29.49 -16.66
C GLU A 34 10.77 -29.42 -17.41
N TRP A 35 9.95 -28.41 -17.14
CA TRP A 35 8.69 -28.21 -17.85
C TRP A 35 8.91 -27.62 -19.23
N THR A 36 7.91 -27.78 -20.10
CA THR A 36 7.94 -27.07 -21.37
C THR A 36 7.91 -25.56 -21.12
N LYS A 37 8.55 -24.78 -21.98
CA LYS A 37 8.57 -23.31 -21.88
C LYS A 37 7.17 -22.69 -21.69
N PRO A 38 6.12 -23.07 -22.46
CA PRO A 38 4.79 -22.50 -22.25
C PRO A 38 4.22 -22.82 -20.86
N ASP A 39 4.34 -24.06 -20.37
CA ASP A 39 3.80 -24.46 -19.07
C ASP A 39 4.50 -23.73 -17.91
N ASN A 40 5.83 -23.58 -17.97
CA ASN A 40 6.59 -22.84 -16.96
C ASN A 40 6.20 -21.36 -16.96
N VAL A 41 6.04 -20.74 -18.14
CA VAL A 41 5.60 -19.35 -18.25
C VAL A 41 4.20 -19.15 -17.66
N GLU A 42 3.26 -20.06 -17.92
CA GLU A 42 1.90 -19.98 -17.37
C GLU A 42 1.89 -20.06 -15.84
N ALA A 43 2.63 -21.01 -15.27
CA ALA A 43 2.75 -21.13 -13.82
C ALA A 43 3.45 -19.93 -13.18
N LEU A 44 4.48 -19.40 -13.84
CA LEU A 44 5.18 -18.20 -13.38
C LEU A 44 4.26 -16.97 -13.39
N GLN A 45 3.46 -16.79 -14.45
CA GLN A 45 2.46 -15.71 -14.53
C GLN A 45 1.41 -15.82 -13.43
N THR A 46 0.94 -17.04 -13.15
CA THR A 46 -0.02 -17.29 -12.06
C THR A 46 0.58 -16.88 -10.71
N ARG A 47 1.84 -17.26 -10.45
CA ARG A 47 2.54 -16.89 -9.22
C ARG A 47 2.85 -15.40 -9.13
N ALA A 48 3.16 -14.76 -10.26
CA ALA A 48 3.36 -13.32 -10.34
C ALA A 48 2.08 -12.54 -10.01
N ARG A 49 0.92 -12.97 -10.52
CA ARG A 49 -0.39 -12.37 -10.17
C ARG A 49 -0.69 -12.47 -8.68
N HIS A 50 -0.41 -13.62 -8.08
CA HIS A 50 -0.56 -13.80 -6.63
C HIS A 50 0.36 -12.86 -5.84
N GLU A 51 1.60 -12.70 -6.29
CA GLU A 51 2.57 -11.82 -5.66
C GLU A 51 2.17 -10.33 -5.77
N VAL A 52 1.68 -9.90 -6.92
CA VAL A 52 1.12 -8.55 -7.12
C VAL A 52 -0.08 -8.33 -6.22
N SER A 53 -1.03 -9.28 -6.16
CA SER A 53 -2.18 -9.19 -5.25
C SER A 53 -1.76 -9.05 -3.78
N GLN A 54 -0.68 -9.73 -3.38
CA GLN A 54 -0.12 -9.60 -2.04
C GLN A 54 0.54 -8.24 -1.80
N MET A 55 1.07 -7.57 -2.84
CA MET A 55 1.59 -6.21 -2.74
C MET A 55 0.48 -5.16 -2.72
N GLU A 56 -0.64 -5.43 -3.41
CA GLU A 56 -1.84 -4.59 -3.42
C GLU A 56 -2.62 -4.67 -2.09
N ARG A 57 -2.26 -5.62 -1.21
CA ARG A 57 -2.85 -5.74 0.13
C ARG A 57 -2.64 -4.45 0.92
N GLY A 58 -3.73 -3.76 1.20
CA GLY A 58 -3.75 -2.49 1.94
C GLY A 58 -4.11 -1.28 1.08
N LEU A 59 -4.07 -1.40 -0.26
CA LEU A 59 -4.51 -0.31 -1.14
C LEU A 59 -5.98 0.05 -0.92
N VAL A 60 -6.85 -0.93 -0.67
CA VAL A 60 -8.27 -0.70 -0.34
C VAL A 60 -8.41 0.16 0.93
N VAL A 61 -7.56 -0.07 1.94
CA VAL A 61 -7.59 0.74 3.17
C VAL A 61 -7.09 2.16 2.90
N LEU A 62 -6.03 2.29 2.09
CA LEU A 62 -5.50 3.58 1.68
C LEU A 62 -6.52 4.39 0.88
N GLU A 63 -7.30 3.73 0.02
CA GLU A 63 -8.39 4.32 -0.74
C GLU A 63 -9.49 4.87 0.18
N ILE A 64 -9.90 4.10 1.18
CA ILE A 64 -10.87 4.54 2.20
C ILE A 64 -10.34 5.76 2.97
N ILE A 65 -9.09 5.70 3.42
CA ILE A 65 -8.46 6.83 4.14
C ILE A 65 -8.42 8.07 3.24
N THR A 66 -8.02 7.92 1.99
CA THR A 66 -7.95 9.03 1.03
C THR A 66 -9.33 9.61 0.72
N GLY A 67 -10.37 8.77 0.71
CA GLY A 67 -11.75 9.20 0.53
C GLY A 67 -12.34 9.93 1.73
N ILE A 68 -12.03 9.48 2.96
CA ILE A 68 -12.61 10.04 4.19
C ILE A 68 -11.80 11.21 4.75
N ALA A 69 -10.48 11.25 4.53
CA ALA A 69 -9.60 12.29 5.07
C ALA A 69 -10.06 13.73 4.74
N PRO A 70 -10.51 14.07 3.51
CA PRO A 70 -11.03 15.40 3.20
C PRO A 70 -12.30 15.75 3.99
N LEU A 71 -13.19 14.78 4.21
CA LEU A 71 -14.41 14.98 4.98
C LEU A 71 -14.09 15.21 6.46
N LEU A 72 -13.13 14.47 7.03
CA LEU A 72 -12.63 14.72 8.38
C LEU A 72 -11.99 16.11 8.52
N GLY A 73 -11.24 16.55 7.51
CA GLY A 73 -10.73 17.91 7.44
C GLY A 73 -11.84 18.96 7.48
N LEU A 74 -12.85 18.81 6.61
CA LEU A 74 -14.03 19.68 6.59
C LEU A 74 -14.79 19.69 7.93
N VAL A 75 -14.93 18.53 8.58
CA VAL A 75 -15.56 18.46 9.91
C VAL A 75 -14.77 19.28 10.94
N GLY A 76 -13.43 19.21 10.90
CA GLY A 76 -12.56 20.00 11.76
C GLY A 76 -12.71 21.51 11.53
N THR A 77 -12.80 21.94 10.26
CA THR A 77 -13.00 23.36 9.94
C THR A 77 -14.35 23.87 10.45
N VAL A 78 -15.42 23.09 10.29
CA VAL A 78 -16.76 23.42 10.79
C VAL A 78 -16.78 23.48 12.32
N PHE A 79 -16.13 22.54 12.99
CA PHE A 79 -16.05 22.54 14.45
C PHE A 79 -15.36 23.81 14.98
N GLY A 80 -14.24 24.21 14.38
CA GLY A 80 -13.55 25.45 14.75
C GLY A 80 -14.40 26.70 14.54
N LEU A 81 -15.19 26.74 13.46
CA LEU A 81 -16.13 27.83 13.22
C LEU A 81 -17.24 27.89 14.28
N ILE A 82 -17.77 26.75 14.73
CA ILE A 82 -18.78 26.70 15.80
C ILE A 82 -18.24 27.29 17.11
N GLU A 83 -16.99 26.98 17.47
CA GLU A 83 -16.34 27.50 18.67
C GLU A 83 -16.18 29.03 18.60
N ILE A 84 -15.69 29.55 17.48
CA ILE A 84 -15.50 30.99 17.24
C ILE A 84 -16.82 31.76 17.36
N PHE A 85 -17.91 31.25 16.77
CA PHE A 85 -19.22 31.89 16.84
C PHE A 85 -19.89 31.73 18.21
N GLY A 86 -19.59 30.66 18.95
CA GLY A 86 -20.11 30.42 20.30
C GLY A 86 -19.59 31.40 21.35
N GLU A 87 -18.37 31.92 21.18
CA GLU A 87 -17.75 32.90 22.08
C GLU A 87 -18.21 34.36 21.82
N MET A 88 -18.94 34.62 20.73
CA MET A 88 -19.45 35.95 20.40
C MET A 88 -20.69 36.31 21.24
N THR A 89 -20.47 36.90 22.41
CA THR A 89 -21.53 37.60 23.17
C THR A 89 -21.77 39.00 22.62
N SER A 90 -23.04 39.42 22.62
CA SER A 90 -23.69 40.40 21.73
C SER A 90 -23.24 41.86 21.76
N ASP A 91 -22.06 42.24 22.28
CA ASP A 91 -21.71 43.67 22.38
C ASP A 91 -20.24 44.05 22.05
N GLN A 92 -19.31 43.11 21.94
CA GLN A 92 -17.96 43.38 21.40
C GLN A 92 -17.47 42.20 20.58
N VAL A 93 -17.45 42.36 19.26
CA VAL A 93 -16.74 41.45 18.35
C VAL A 93 -15.26 41.85 18.36
N ASP A 94 -14.43 41.05 19.01
CA ASP A 94 -12.97 41.14 18.90
C ASP A 94 -12.56 40.59 17.53
N THR A 95 -12.50 41.47 16.52
CA THR A 95 -12.20 41.13 15.13
C THR A 95 -10.84 40.48 14.95
N ALA A 96 -9.88 40.75 15.85
CA ALA A 96 -8.56 40.11 15.82
C ALA A 96 -8.62 38.63 16.23
N LYS A 97 -9.38 38.31 17.29
CA LYS A 97 -9.62 36.92 17.71
C LYS A 97 -10.40 36.14 16.65
N PHE A 98 -11.38 36.79 16.03
CA PHE A 98 -12.16 36.20 14.95
C PHE A 98 -11.29 35.84 13.72
N ALA A 99 -10.45 36.78 13.26
CA ALA A 99 -9.54 36.54 12.13
C ALA A 99 -8.52 35.43 12.44
N SER A 100 -7.99 35.41 13.68
CA SER A 100 -7.08 34.35 14.13
C SER A 100 -7.77 32.98 14.20
N GLY A 101 -9.04 32.92 14.61
CA GLY A 101 -9.81 31.67 14.65
C GLY A 101 -10.07 31.10 13.26
N ILE A 102 -10.45 31.94 12.29
CA ILE A 102 -10.67 31.52 10.90
C ILE A 102 -9.37 30.97 10.29
N SER A 103 -8.22 31.57 10.57
CA SER A 103 -6.93 31.08 10.05
C SER A 103 -6.49 29.73 10.61
N LEU A 104 -7.04 29.30 11.75
CA LEU A 104 -6.75 27.99 12.33
C LEU A 104 -7.62 26.88 11.72
N GLY A 105 -8.79 27.25 11.21
CA GLY A 105 -9.76 26.33 10.61
C GLY A 105 -9.69 26.26 9.08
N LEU A 106 -8.75 26.92 8.40
CA LEU A 106 -8.58 26.92 6.95
C LEU A 106 -7.14 26.53 6.58
#